data_AF-A0A378ACM4-F1
#
_entry.id   AF-A0A378ACM4-F1
#
_cell.length_a   1.000
_cell.length_b   1.000
_cell.length_c   1.000
_cell.angle_alpha   90.00
_cell.angle_beta   90.00
_cell.angle_gamma   90.00
#
_symmetry.space_group_name_H-M   'P 1'
#
loop_
_entity.id
_entity.type
_entity.pdbx_description
1 polymer ?
#
loop_
_entity_poly.entity_id
_entity_poly.type
_entity_poly.pdbx_seq_one_letter_code
_entity_poly.pdbx_strand_id
1 'polypeptide(L)'
;MKFLPVVGWEGIYQVNECGDVISLPRVILRRDGTKQRFNGGPLKQFLNTNGYCVVRLSDASNGRREIARVHRLVQKHFYRILMVSPR
;
A
#
# COMPACT_ATOMS: atom_id res chain seq x y z
N MET A 1 8.79 6.54 -14.74
CA MET A 1 7.67 6.50 -13.77
C MET A 1 8.23 6.17 -12.39
N LYS A 2 7.87 6.93 -11.34
CA LYS A 2 8.49 6.81 -10.01
C LYS A 2 7.54 6.16 -9.01
N PHE A 3 8.03 5.16 -8.29
CA PHE A 3 7.33 4.54 -7.16
C PHE A 3 7.83 5.15 -5.83
N LEU A 4 6.89 5.45 -4.93
CA LEU A 4 7.16 5.99 -3.60
C LEU A 4 6.63 5.05 -2.52
N PRO A 5 7.31 4.92 -1.35
CA PRO A 5 6.84 4.07 -0.25
C PRO A 5 5.45 4.45 0.20
N VAL A 6 4.51 3.51 0.33
CA VAL A 6 3.18 3.82 0.86
C VAL A 6 3.30 4.27 2.33
N VAL A 7 2.78 5.45 2.65
CA VAL A 7 2.89 6.04 4.00
C VAL A 7 2.24 5.13 5.05
N GLY A 8 3.00 4.76 6.08
CA GLY A 8 2.61 3.83 7.14
C GLY A 8 2.73 2.36 6.77
N TRP A 9 3.32 2.06 5.62
CA TRP A 9 3.61 0.72 5.08
C TRP A 9 5.00 0.67 4.41
N GLU A 10 5.91 1.50 4.89
CA GLU A 10 7.27 1.64 4.40
C GLU A 10 8.01 0.30 4.44
N GLY A 11 8.79 0.00 3.39
CA GLY A 11 9.49 -1.29 3.26
C GLY A 11 8.60 -2.48 2.85
N ILE A 12 7.28 -2.29 2.74
CA ILE A 12 6.32 -3.34 2.38
C ILE A 12 5.69 -3.06 1.01
N TYR A 13 5.24 -1.82 0.78
CA TYR A 13 4.54 -1.43 -0.44
C TYR A 13 5.04 -0.09 -1.02
N GLN A 14 4.89 0.07 -2.33
CA GLN A 14 5.09 1.33 -3.03
C GLN A 14 3.93 1.64 -3.98
N VAL A 15 3.73 2.92 -4.28
CA VAL A 15 2.70 3.43 -5.19
C VAL A 15 3.28 4.47 -6.14
N ASN A 16 2.84 4.52 -7.39
CA ASN A 16 3.20 5.57 -8.36
C ASN A 16 2.06 6.58 -8.57
N GLU A 17 2.31 7.60 -9.39
CA GLU A 17 1.35 8.67 -9.69
C GLU A 17 0.08 8.21 -10.43
N CYS A 18 0.13 7.09 -11.16
CA CYS A 18 -1.03 6.50 -11.84
C CYS A 18 -1.85 5.56 -10.93
N GLY A 19 -1.39 5.32 -9.70
CA GLY A 19 -2.08 4.44 -8.76
C GLY A 19 -1.74 2.95 -8.90
N ASP A 20 -0.67 2.60 -9.61
CA ASP A 20 -0.14 1.24 -9.53
C ASP A 20 0.48 1.02 -8.15
N VAL A 21 0.10 -0.08 -7.50
CA VAL A 21 0.62 -0.46 -6.19
C VAL A 21 1.41 -1.75 -6.33
N ILE A 22 2.65 -1.74 -5.84
CA ILE A 22 3.53 -2.90 -5.83
C ILE A 22 3.91 -3.27 -4.40
N SER A 23 4.13 -4.56 -4.16
CA SER A 23 4.77 -5.07 -2.96
C SER A 23 6.27 -5.23 -3.20
N LEU A 24 7.05 -4.94 -2.16
CA LEU A 24 8.50 -5.10 -2.22
C LEU A 24 8.91 -6.53 -1.85
N PRO A 25 9.95 -7.07 -2.51
CA PRO A 25 10.58 -8.30 -2.07
C PRO A 25 11.16 -8.10 -0.66
N ARG A 26 10.86 -9.02 0.25
CA ARG A 26 11.33 -8.97 1.63
C ARG A 26 11.33 -10.35 2.25
N VAL A 27 12.13 -10.53 3.29
CA VAL A 27 12.08 -11.71 4.16
C VAL A 27 11.65 -11.24 5.54
N ILE A 28 10.67 -11.92 6.12
CA ILE A 28 10.24 -11.67 7.50
C ILE A 28 10.51 -12.89 8.36
N LEU A 29 10.66 -12.66 9.66
CA LEU A 29 10.59 -13.70 10.67
C LEU A 29 9.14 -13.79 11.16
N ARG A 30 8.51 -14.96 11.02
CA ARG A 30 7.18 -15.23 11.58
C ARG A 30 7.27 -15.43 13.09
N ARG A 31 6.12 -15.40 13.76
CA ARG A 31 6.01 -15.61 15.21
C ARG A 31 6.50 -16.99 15.67
N ASP A 32 6.43 -17.99 14.80
CA ASP A 32 6.94 -19.35 15.02
C ASP A 32 8.46 -19.47 14.79
N GLY A 33 9.15 -18.37 14.51
CA GLY A 33 10.59 -18.35 14.22
C GLY A 33 10.94 -18.74 12.79
N THR A 34 9.97 -19.08 11.93
CA THR A 34 10.24 -19.45 10.55
C THR A 34 10.45 -18.22 9.67
N LYS A 35 11.39 -18.30 8.72
CA LYS A 35 11.61 -17.23 7.74
C LYS A 35 10.65 -17.39 6.57
N GLN A 36 9.92 -16.34 6.23
CA GLN A 36 9.07 -16.30 5.04
C GLN A 36 9.62 -15.28 4.04
N ARG A 37 9.85 -15.73 2.81
CA ARG A 37 10.23 -14.87 1.68
C ARG A 37 8.99 -14.42 0.91
N PHE A 38 8.92 -13.13 0.63
CA PHE A 38 7.98 -12.50 -0.28
C PHE A 38 8.76 -12.02 -1.50
N ASN A 39 8.32 -12.39 -2.69
CA ASN A 39 8.98 -11.99 -3.94
C ASN A 39 8.61 -10.55 -4.37
N GLY A 40 7.59 -9.96 -3.76
CA GLY A 40 7.05 -8.68 -4.21
C GLY A 40 6.24 -8.81 -5.49
N GLY A 41 5.86 -7.67 -6.08
CA GLY A 41 5.15 -7.59 -7.35
C GLY A 41 3.84 -6.78 -7.30
N PRO A 42 3.17 -6.59 -8.45
CA PRO A 42 1.94 -5.80 -8.55
C PRO A 42 0.82 -6.37 -7.68
N LEU A 43 0.08 -5.48 -7.01
CA LEU A 43 -1.10 -5.86 -6.25
C LEU A 43 -2.33 -5.90 -7.16
N LYS A 44 -3.17 -6.93 -6.94
CA LYS A 44 -4.50 -6.98 -7.55
C LYS A 44 -5.38 -5.90 -6.95
N GLN A 45 -5.80 -4.96 -7.79
CA GLN A 45 -6.79 -3.95 -7.45
C GLN A 45 -8.21 -4.47 -7.73
N PHE A 46 -9.19 -3.95 -7.01
CA PHE A 46 -10.61 -4.25 -7.23
C PHE A 46 -11.48 -3.06 -6.82
N LEU A 47 -12.72 -3.02 -7.32
CA LEU A 47 -13.70 -2.04 -6.87
C LEU A 47 -14.36 -2.53 -5.58
N ASN A 48 -14.50 -1.63 -4.60
CA ASN A 48 -15.32 -1.91 -3.44
C ASN A 48 -16.81 -1.68 -3.74
N THR A 49 -17.69 -1.93 -2.77
CA THR A 49 -19.15 -1.75 -2.88
C THR A 49 -19.57 -0.32 -3.26
N ASN A 50 -18.71 0.67 -3.00
CA ASN A 50 -18.97 2.08 -3.26
C ASN A 50 -18.30 2.54 -4.58
N GLY A 51 -17.79 1.62 -5.41
CA GLY A 51 -17.17 1.93 -6.70
C GLY A 51 -15.75 2.49 -6.63
N TYR A 52 -15.10 2.52 -5.46
CA TYR A 52 -13.72 2.98 -5.35
C TYR A 52 -12.72 1.85 -5.63
N CYS A 53 -11.68 2.16 -6.41
CA CYS A 53 -10.54 1.26 -6.57
C CYS A 53 -9.74 1.13 -5.27
N VAL A 54 -9.57 -0.12 -4.81
CA VAL A 54 -8.93 -0.48 -3.55
C VAL A 54 -7.89 -1.59 -3.74
N VAL A 55 -6.97 -1.67 -2.79
CA VAL A 55 -5.99 -2.75 -2.64
C VAL A 55 -6.00 -3.30 -1.21
N ARG A 56 -5.66 -4.57 -1.05
CA ARG A 56 -5.45 -5.19 0.27
C ARG A 56 -3.97 -5.06 0.66
N LEU A 57 -3.72 -4.34 1.75
CA LEU A 57 -2.40 -4.21 2.36
C LEU A 57 -2.31 -5.14 3.58
N SER A 58 -1.18 -5.82 3.73
CA SER A 58 -0.93 -6.72 4.85
C SER A 58 0.54 -6.74 5.26
N ASP A 59 0.74 -6.71 6.57
CA ASP A 59 2.04 -6.88 7.20
C ASP A 59 1.99 -8.22 7.93
N ALA A 60 2.67 -9.21 7.35
CA ALA A 60 2.69 -10.55 7.88
C ALA A 60 3.59 -10.69 9.14
N SER A 61 4.42 -9.69 9.46
CA SER A 61 5.27 -9.73 10.66
C SER A 61 4.47 -9.48 11.95
N ASN A 62 3.58 -8.49 11.93
CA ASN A 62 2.74 -8.12 13.08
C ASN A 62 1.26 -8.52 12.92
N GLY A 63 0.82 -8.87 11.71
CA GLY A 63 -0.55 -9.28 11.39
C GLY A 63 -1.49 -8.13 10.97
N ARG A 64 -0.99 -6.90 10.83
CA ARG A 64 -1.78 -5.73 10.42
C ARG A 64 -2.34 -5.92 9.00
N ARG A 65 -3.61 -5.59 8.79
CA ARG A 65 -4.31 -5.69 7.49
C ARG A 65 -5.23 -4.50 7.27
N GLU A 66 -5.32 -4.04 6.03
CA GLU A 66 -6.16 -2.90 5.66
C GLU A 66 -6.63 -3.02 4.20
N ILE A 67 -7.86 -2.57 3.91
CA ILE A 67 -8.31 -2.31 2.54
C ILE A 67 -8.15 -0.81 2.27
N ALA A 68 -7.11 -0.46 1.54
CA ALA A 68 -6.75 0.93 1.26
C ALA A 68 -7.33 1.39 -0.08
N ARG A 69 -7.85 2.63 -0.11
CA ARG A 69 -8.29 3.30 -1.35
C ARG A 69 -7.08 3.82 -2.11
N VAL A 70 -6.92 3.42 -3.36
CA VAL A 70 -5.73 3.72 -4.17
C VAL A 70 -5.54 5.24 -4.34
N HIS A 71 -6.61 5.97 -4.63
CA HIS A 71 -6.53 7.44 -4.78
C HIS A 71 -6.00 8.13 -3.52
N ARG A 72 -6.28 7.61 -2.31
CA ARG A 72 -5.74 8.18 -1.06
C ARG A 72 -4.25 7.90 -0.90
N LEU A 73 -3.79 6.73 -1.35
CA LEU A 73 -2.36 6.40 -1.33
C LEU A 73 -1.57 7.34 -2.25
N VAL A 74 -2.10 7.62 -3.45
CA VAL A 74 -1.52 8.58 -4.39
C VAL A 74 -1.54 10.00 -3.83
N GLN A 75 -2.69 10.47 -3.32
CA GLN A 75 -2.84 11.84 -2.80
C GLN A 75 -1.86 12.18 -1.67
N LYS A 76 -1.58 11.23 -0.78
CA LYS A 76 -0.62 11.42 0.32
C LYS A 76 0.79 11.79 -0.16
N HIS A 77 1.16 11.37 -1.36
CA HIS A 77 2.48 11.61 -1.94
C HIS A 77 2.51 12.73 -2.97
N PHE A 78 1.52 12.76 -3.86
CA PHE A 78 1.58 13.58 -5.06
C PHE A 78 0.67 14.82 -5.00
N TYR A 79 -0.29 14.87 -4.07
CA TYR A 79 -1.30 15.95 -4.02
C TYR A 79 -1.53 16.52 -2.60
N ARG A 80 -0.52 16.46 -1.72
CA ARG A 80 -0.64 16.85 -0.31
C ARG A 80 -0.99 18.34 -0.08
N ILE A 81 -0.90 19.20 -1.11
CA ILE A 81 -1.30 20.60 -1.06
C ILE A 81 -2.60 20.71 -1.85
N LEU A 82 -3.76 20.76 -1.18
CA LEU A 82 -5.03 21.37 -1.67
C LEU A 82 -6.21 21.19 -0.70
N MET A 83 -6.06 20.44 0.41
CA MET A 83 -7.12 20.36 1.42
C MET A 83 -6.88 21.33 2.58
N VAL A 84 -6.93 22.64 2.29
CA VAL A 84 -7.50 23.61 3.25
C VAL A 84 -8.90 23.90 2.74
N SER A 85 -9.88 23.16 3.24
CA SER A 85 -11.28 23.56 3.12
C SER A 85 -11.64 24.24 4.43
N PRO A 86 -11.98 25.54 4.42
CA PRO A 86 -12.43 26.23 5.62
C PRO A 86 -13.78 25.63 6.03
N ARG A 87 -13.87 25.22 7.29
CA ARG A 87 -15.13 25.22 8.02
C ARG A 87 -15.04 26.30 9.07
#